data_AF-A0A9P1IAH5-F1
#
_entry.id   AF-A0A9P1IAH5-F1
#
_cell.length_a   1.000
_cell.length_b   1.000
_cell.length_c   1.000
_cell.angle_alpha   90.00
_cell.angle_beta   90.00
_cell.angle_gamma   90.00
#
_symmetry.space_group_name_H-M   'P 1'
#
loop_
_entity.id
_entity.type
_entity.pdbx_description
1 polymer ?
#
loop_
_entity_poly.entity_id
_entity_poly.type
_entity_poly.pdbx_seq_one_letter_code
_entity_poly.pdbx_strand_id
1 'polypeptide(L)'
;MISKLTIAVLLLAFFVSFSESAVAQQLVKLGERVTIDIAQGKSALSRTVNGQKAVVQFKGAKAGVFVLNGKNVDSSNYEVKPNGVLIIKKVTKADIGEYAPEPNDPVPRGNGGFVAGPVLVLSLA
;
A
#
# COMPACT_ATOMS: atom_id res chain seq x y z
N MET A 1 30.37 -25.65 24.73
CA MET A 1 29.04 -26.08 25.23
C MET A 1 28.12 -24.87 25.20
N ILE A 2 27.13 -24.84 24.31
CA ILE A 2 26.11 -23.79 24.30
C ILE A 2 25.15 -24.14 25.45
N SER A 3 25.03 -23.25 26.44
CA SER A 3 24.18 -23.50 27.60
C SER A 3 22.70 -23.43 27.21
N LYS A 4 21.83 -24.18 27.90
CA LYS A 4 20.36 -24.13 27.69
C LYS A 4 19.81 -22.70 27.81
N LEU A 5 20.45 -21.87 28.64
CA LEU A 5 20.13 -20.46 28.81
C LEU A 5 20.44 -19.65 27.55
N THR A 6 21.58 -19.93 26.89
CA THR A 6 21.99 -19.25 25.65
C THR A 6 21.03 -19.56 24.50
N ILE A 7 20.54 -20.80 24.42
CA ILE A 7 19.53 -21.22 23.43
C ILE A 7 18.19 -20.53 23.69
N ALA A 8 17.77 -20.43 24.96
CA ALA A 8 16.53 -19.75 25.33
C ALA A 8 16.55 -18.25 25.01
N VAL A 9 17.68 -17.57 25.24
CA VAL A 9 17.84 -16.14 24.90
C VAL A 9 17.83 -15.92 23.39
N LEU A 10 18.46 -16.81 22.60
CA LEU A 10 18.43 -16.70 21.13
C LEU A 10 17.02 -16.90 20.57
N LEU A 11 16.26 -17.85 21.12
CA LEU A 11 14.86 -18.08 20.74
C LEU A 11 13.98 -16.89 21.12
N LEU A 12 14.16 -16.31 22.31
CA LEU A 12 13.39 -15.15 22.74
C LEU A 12 13.66 -13.92 21.85
N ALA A 13 14.92 -13.69 21.45
CA ALA A 13 15.27 -12.62 20.52
C ALA A 13 14.64 -12.78 19.14
N PHE A 14 14.43 -14.02 18.68
CA PHE A 14 13.80 -14.31 17.39
C PHE A 14 12.30 -13.92 17.36
N PHE A 15 11.60 -14.00 18.50
CA PHE A 15 10.18 -13.63 18.58
C PHE A 15 9.93 -12.11 18.73
N VAL A 16 10.95 -11.29 19.01
CA VAL A 16 10.78 -9.83 19.18
C VAL A 16 10.85 -9.08 17.84
N SER A 17 11.15 -9.76 16.73
CA SER A 17 11.32 -9.13 15.42
C SER A 17 10.04 -8.97 14.58
N PHE A 18 8.85 -9.26 15.12
CA PHE A 18 7.60 -8.96 14.40
C PHE A 18 7.38 -7.45 14.35
N SER A 19 7.85 -6.84 13.27
CA SER A 19 7.50 -5.47 12.92
C SER A 19 6.03 -5.43 12.55
N GLU A 20 5.23 -4.76 13.38
CA GLU A 20 3.84 -4.43 13.07
C GLU A 20 3.84 -3.43 11.90
N SER A 21 3.45 -3.89 10.72
CA SER A 21 3.10 -3.01 9.60
C SER A 21 1.61 -2.68 9.68
N ALA A 22 1.25 -1.43 9.40
CA ALA A 22 -0.14 -1.01 9.28
C ALA A 22 -0.71 -1.50 7.94
N VAL A 23 -1.08 -2.78 7.87
CA VAL A 23 -1.72 -3.40 6.70
C VAL A 23 -3.23 -3.48 6.93
N ALA A 24 -3.99 -2.78 6.10
CA ALA A 24 -5.44 -2.91 6.02
C ALA A 24 -5.81 -3.85 4.87
N GLN A 25 -6.79 -4.73 5.06
CA GLN A 25 -7.33 -5.57 3.99
C GLN A 25 -8.77 -5.18 3.69
N GLN A 26 -9.09 -5.06 2.40
CA GLN A 26 -10.44 -4.77 1.94
C GLN A 26 -10.86 -5.80 0.88
N LEU A 27 -11.94 -6.52 1.18
CA LEU A 27 -12.57 -7.46 0.28
C LEU A 27 -13.49 -6.71 -0.69
N VAL A 28 -13.38 -7.01 -1.99
CA VAL A 28 -14.14 -6.35 -3.06
C VAL A 28 -14.68 -7.37 -4.05
N LYS A 29 -15.78 -7.03 -4.73
CA LYS A 29 -16.34 -7.84 -5.81
C LYS A 29 -15.94 -7.28 -7.17
N LEU A 30 -15.84 -8.16 -8.16
CA LEU A 30 -15.66 -7.72 -9.54
C LEU A 30 -16.85 -6.85 -9.97
N GLY A 31 -16.56 -5.75 -10.65
CA GLY A 31 -17.57 -4.78 -11.07
C GLY A 31 -17.88 -3.68 -10.04
N GLU A 32 -17.43 -3.83 -8.80
CA GLU A 32 -17.71 -2.88 -7.72
C GLU A 32 -16.99 -1.55 -7.95
N ARG A 33 -17.61 -0.43 -7.52
CA ARG A 33 -16.94 0.87 -7.46
C ARG A 33 -16.29 1.01 -6.09
N VAL A 34 -14.98 1.23 -6.05
CA VAL A 34 -14.20 1.24 -4.80
C VAL A 34 -13.48 2.57 -4.64
N THR A 35 -13.49 3.10 -3.41
CA THR A 35 -12.76 4.30 -3.02
C THR A 35 -11.54 3.89 -2.19
N ILE A 36 -10.38 4.44 -2.54
CA ILE A 36 -9.10 4.24 -1.86
C ILE A 36 -8.63 5.62 -1.40
N ASP A 37 -8.59 5.80 -0.08
CA ASP A 37 -8.29 7.07 0.58
C ASP A 37 -7.04 6.99 1.48
N ILE A 38 -6.30 5.87 1.44
CA ILE A 38 -5.08 5.67 2.22
C ILE A 38 -3.97 6.72 1.96
N ALA A 39 -4.04 7.43 0.84
CA ALA A 39 -3.12 8.50 0.46
C ALA A 39 -3.73 9.91 0.62
N GLN A 40 -4.77 10.07 1.44
CA GLN A 40 -5.36 11.38 1.68
C GLN A 40 -4.33 12.38 2.21
N GLY A 41 -4.26 13.56 1.58
CA GLY A 41 -3.27 14.59 1.87
C GLY A 41 -1.88 14.36 1.24
N LYS A 42 -1.65 13.24 0.56
CA LYS A 42 -0.40 12.94 -0.16
C LYS A 42 -0.49 13.36 -1.63
N SER A 43 0.67 13.50 -2.28
CA SER A 43 0.78 13.95 -3.67
C SER A 43 0.68 12.82 -4.69
N ALA A 44 0.94 11.58 -4.28
CA ALA A 44 0.88 10.40 -5.12
C ALA A 44 0.49 9.13 -4.35
N LEU A 45 0.06 8.13 -5.10
CA LEU A 45 -0.27 6.79 -4.63
C LEU A 45 0.43 5.78 -5.54
N SER A 46 1.00 4.75 -4.94
CA SER A 46 1.50 3.58 -5.65
C SER A 46 0.52 2.42 -5.54
N ARG A 47 0.49 1.60 -6.58
CA ARG A 47 -0.16 0.29 -6.55
C ARG A 47 0.82 -0.78 -7.00
N THR A 48 0.76 -1.94 -6.38
CA THR A 48 1.50 -3.13 -6.80
C THR A 48 0.50 -4.21 -7.17
N VAL A 49 0.39 -4.51 -8.47
CA VAL A 49 -0.49 -5.54 -9.01
C VAL A 49 0.37 -6.54 -9.76
N ASN A 50 0.20 -7.84 -9.49
CA ASN A 50 1.03 -8.91 -10.09
C ASN A 50 2.55 -8.64 -9.96
N GLY A 51 2.99 -8.08 -8.83
CA GLY A 51 4.39 -7.73 -8.59
C GLY A 51 4.90 -6.49 -9.34
N GLN A 52 4.06 -5.80 -10.10
CA GLN A 52 4.42 -4.60 -10.85
C GLN A 52 3.94 -3.34 -10.14
N LYS A 53 4.89 -2.44 -9.80
CA LYS A 53 4.60 -1.18 -9.13
C LYS A 53 4.33 -0.07 -10.14
N ALA A 54 3.12 0.50 -10.09
CA ALA A 54 2.75 1.69 -10.85
C ALA A 54 2.40 2.85 -9.91
N VAL A 55 2.75 4.08 -10.29
CA VAL A 55 2.50 5.28 -9.48
C VAL A 55 1.55 6.22 -10.20
N VAL A 56 0.58 6.79 -9.49
CA VAL A 56 -0.30 7.85 -9.98
C VAL A 56 -0.10 9.11 -9.14
N GLN A 57 0.00 10.26 -9.80
CA GLN A 57 0.02 11.56 -9.13
C GLN A 57 -1.40 12.11 -9.01
N PHE A 58 -1.70 12.79 -7.91
CA PHE A 58 -2.99 13.44 -7.67
C PHE A 58 -3.06 14.88 -8.21
N LYS A 59 -1.90 15.47 -8.53
CA LYS A 59 -1.76 16.86 -9.00
C LYS A 59 -0.73 16.96 -10.12
N GLY A 60 -0.78 18.06 -10.87
CA GLY A 60 0.15 18.35 -11.98
C GLY A 60 -0.32 17.84 -13.34
N ALA A 61 0.51 18.05 -14.38
CA ALA A 61 0.15 17.77 -15.77
C ALA A 61 -0.11 16.28 -16.09
N LYS A 62 0.42 15.37 -15.25
CA LYS A 62 0.24 13.92 -15.38
C LYS A 62 -0.69 13.34 -14.29
N ALA A 63 -1.51 14.18 -13.66
CA ALA A 63 -2.44 13.72 -12.64
C ALA A 63 -3.42 12.68 -13.22
N GLY A 64 -3.67 11.62 -12.47
CA GLY A 64 -4.65 10.59 -12.84
C GLY A 64 -4.18 9.54 -13.83
N VAL A 65 -2.91 9.61 -14.27
CA VAL A 65 -2.31 8.59 -15.13
C VAL A 65 -1.33 7.75 -14.32
N PHE A 66 -1.56 6.44 -14.29
CA PHE A 66 -0.60 5.50 -13.74
C PHE A 66 0.62 5.38 -14.65
N VAL A 67 1.79 5.39 -14.04
CA VAL A 67 3.08 5.20 -14.72
C VAL A 67 3.76 3.96 -14.16
N LEU A 68 4.04 2.99 -15.03
CA LEU A 68 4.78 1.76 -14.74
C LEU A 68 6.08 1.78 -15.54
N ASN A 69 7.23 1.75 -14.87
CA ASN A 69 8.55 1.76 -15.53
C ASN A 69 8.71 2.89 -16.58
N GLY A 70 8.21 4.09 -16.26
CA GLY A 70 8.24 5.26 -17.14
C GLY A 70 7.20 5.26 -18.27
N LYS A 71 6.39 4.20 -18.41
CA LYS A 71 5.33 4.10 -19.42
C LYS A 71 3.96 4.33 -18.81
N ASN A 72 3.10 5.03 -19.54
CA ASN A 72 1.72 5.21 -19.12
C ASN A 72 0.97 3.88 -19.20
N VAL A 73 0.21 3.59 -18.17
CA VAL A 73 -0.74 2.47 -18.12
C VAL A 73 -2.14 3.03 -18.40
N ASP A 74 -2.99 2.23 -19.06
CA ASP A 74 -4.39 2.60 -19.20
C ASP A 74 -4.98 2.93 -17.82
N SER A 75 -5.51 4.14 -17.72
CA SER A 75 -6.04 4.70 -16.49
C SER A 75 -7.50 5.14 -16.62
N SER A 76 -8.18 4.74 -17.71
CA SER A 76 -9.57 5.08 -18.00
C SER A 76 -10.56 4.62 -16.91
N ASN A 77 -10.25 3.51 -16.24
CA ASN A 77 -11.04 2.95 -15.14
C ASN A 77 -10.86 3.68 -13.80
N TYR A 78 -9.94 4.65 -13.72
CA TYR A 78 -9.66 5.39 -12.49
C TYR A 78 -10.18 6.82 -12.56
N GLU A 79 -10.43 7.36 -11.38
CA GLU A 79 -10.67 8.76 -11.15
C GLU A 79 -9.83 9.16 -9.94
N VAL A 80 -9.05 10.23 -10.06
CA VAL A 80 -8.25 10.75 -8.96
C VAL A 80 -8.81 12.07 -8.48
N LYS A 81 -8.80 12.27 -7.18
CA LYS A 81 -9.15 13.55 -6.56
C LYS A 81 -7.87 14.23 -6.07
N PRO A 82 -7.76 15.57 -6.20
CA PRO A 82 -6.57 16.33 -5.76
C PRO A 82 -6.24 16.20 -4.27
N ASN A 83 -7.16 15.68 -3.45
CA ASN A 83 -6.98 15.47 -2.02
C ASN A 83 -6.34 14.12 -1.67
N GLY A 84 -5.93 13.31 -2.66
CA GLY A 84 -5.26 12.04 -2.41
C GLY A 84 -6.18 10.82 -2.44
N VAL A 85 -7.40 10.96 -2.96
CA VAL A 85 -8.35 9.86 -3.10
C VAL A 85 -8.31 9.30 -4.52
N LEU A 86 -8.16 7.98 -4.63
CA LEU A 86 -8.31 7.24 -5.88
C LEU A 86 -9.67 6.53 -5.87
N ILE A 87 -10.38 6.56 -6.98
CA ILE A 87 -11.61 5.81 -7.18
C ILE A 87 -11.41 4.85 -8.35
N ILE A 88 -11.67 3.57 -8.10
CA ILE A 88 -11.78 2.54 -9.12
C ILE A 88 -13.24 2.50 -9.53
N LYS A 89 -13.53 2.84 -10.79
CA LYS A 89 -14.92 2.94 -11.29
C LYS A 89 -15.59 1.57 -11.33
N LYS A 90 -14.85 0.54 -11.78
CA LYS A 90 -15.30 -0.84 -11.90
C LYS A 90 -14.15 -1.79 -11.61
N VAL A 91 -14.16 -2.47 -10.47
CA VAL A 91 -13.09 -3.39 -10.06
C VAL A 91 -12.94 -4.54 -11.06
N THR A 92 -11.70 -4.80 -11.44
CA THR A 92 -11.28 -5.92 -12.27
C THR A 92 -10.18 -6.71 -11.57
N LYS A 93 -9.77 -7.85 -12.14
CA LYS A 93 -8.62 -8.61 -11.63
C LYS A 93 -7.30 -7.82 -11.69
N ALA A 94 -7.20 -6.81 -12.56
CA ALA A 94 -6.03 -5.93 -12.67
C ALA A 94 -5.98 -4.84 -11.58
N ASP A 95 -6.95 -4.82 -10.66
CA ASP A 95 -7.02 -3.91 -9.52
C ASP A 95 -6.72 -4.61 -8.19
N ILE A 96 -6.53 -5.93 -8.20
CA ILE A 96 -6.27 -6.72 -7.00
C ILE A 96 -4.78 -6.65 -6.69
N GLY A 97 -4.45 -6.15 -5.50
CA GLY A 97 -3.08 -5.89 -5.12
C GLY A 97 -2.96 -4.91 -3.96
N GLU A 98 -1.75 -4.39 -3.80
CA GLU A 98 -1.40 -3.48 -2.71
C GLU A 98 -1.47 -2.03 -3.18
N TYR A 99 -1.90 -1.15 -2.29
CA TYR A 99 -2.00 0.30 -2.50
C TYR A 99 -1.36 1.01 -1.32
N ALA A 100 -0.48 1.97 -1.58
CA ALA A 100 0.21 2.71 -0.54
C ALA A 100 0.52 4.14 -0.98
N PRO A 101 0.60 5.10 -0.05
CA PRO A 101 1.14 6.43 -0.34
C PRO A 101 2.50 6.36 -1.04
N GLU A 102 2.79 7.34 -1.91
CA GLU A 102 4.12 7.47 -2.54
C GLU A 102 4.69 8.88 -2.27
N PRO A 103 5.80 9.01 -1.52
CA PRO A 103 6.52 7.94 -0.82
C PRO A 103 5.71 7.33 0.34
N ASN A 104 5.98 6.05 0.66
CA ASN A 104 5.36 5.35 1.79
C ASN A 104 6.19 5.56 3.06
N ASP A 105 6.07 6.77 3.64
CA ASP A 105 6.86 7.17 4.80
C ASP A 105 6.51 6.33 6.05
N PRO A 106 7.51 5.94 6.87
CA PRO A 106 7.26 5.34 8.17
C PRO A 106 6.42 6.27 9.06
N VAL A 107 5.47 5.71 9.80
CA VAL A 107 4.62 6.47 10.72
C VAL A 107 5.12 6.31 12.17
N PRO A 108 5.05 7.38 12.99
CA PRO A 108 5.47 7.31 14.38
C PRO A 108 4.64 6.29 15.18
N ARG A 109 5.34 5.45 15.94
CA ARG A 109 4.77 4.61 17.00
C ARG A 109 4.76 5.46 18.27
N GLY A 110 3.62 5.54 18.97
CA GLY A 110 3.41 6.43 20.12
C GLY A 110 4.42 6.36 21.28
N ASN A 111 5.34 5.38 21.25
CA ASN A 111 6.43 5.21 22.22
C ASN A 111 7.81 5.65 21.65
N GLY A 112 7.85 6.54 20.66
CA GLY A 112 9.10 7.08 20.08
C GLY A 112 9.79 6.19 19.04
N GLY A 113 9.14 5.10 18.61
CA GLY A 113 9.59 4.27 17.48
C GLY A 113 8.93 4.67 16.16
N PHE A 114 9.28 4.01 15.08
CA PHE A 114 8.58 4.12 13.79
C PHE A 114 8.10 2.74 13.36
N VAL A 115 6.98 2.69 12.63
CA VAL A 115 6.49 1.50 11.94
C VAL A 115 6.42 1.75 10.45
N ALA A 116 6.37 0.67 9.67
CA ALA A 116 6.18 0.78 8.23
C ALA A 116 4.92 1.59 7.90
N GLY A 117 4.99 2.39 6.84
CA GLY A 117 3.87 3.20 6.37
C GLY A 117 2.66 2.36 5.96
N PRO A 118 1.48 2.98 5.85
CA PRO A 118 0.23 2.26 5.69
C PRO A 118 0.11 1.62 4.31
N VAL A 119 -0.41 0.39 4.27
CA VAL A 119 -0.69 -0.36 3.04
C VAL A 119 -2.14 -0.88 3.06
N LEU A 120 -2.86 -0.68 1.97
CA LEU A 120 -4.18 -1.28 1.73
C LEU A 120 -4.03 -2.44 0.74
N VAL A 121 -4.51 -3.61 1.11
CA VAL A 121 -4.58 -4.79 0.24
C VAL A 121 -6.01 -4.95 -0.23
N LEU A 122 -6.23 -4.77 -1.53
CA LEU A 122 -7.48 -5.17 -2.19
C LEU A 122 -7.44 -6.66 -2.50
N SER A 123 -8.47 -7.39 -2.10
CA SER A 123 -8.62 -8.83 -2.34
C SER A 123 -10.05 -9.15 -2.80
N LEU A 124 -10.23 -10.21 -3.59
CA LEU A 124 -11.58 -10.62 -3.99
C LEU A 124 -12.32 -11.26 -2.81
N ALA A 125 -13.58 -10.85 -2.63
CA ALA A 125 -14.53 -11.44 -1.68
C ALA A 125 -15.04 -12.81 -2.12
#